data_AF-A0A2N2IWS1-F1
#
_entry.id   AF-A0A2N2IWS1-F1
#
_cell.length_a   1.000
_cell.length_b   1.000
_cell.length_c   1.000
_cell.angle_alpha   90.00
_cell.angle_beta   90.00
_cell.angle_gamma   90.00
#
_symmetry.space_group_name_H-M   'P 1'
#
loop_
_entity.id
_entity.type
_entity.pdbx_description
1 polymer ?
#
loop_
_entity_poly.entity_id
_entity_poly.type
_entity_poly.pdbx_seq_one_letter_code
_entity_poly.pdbx_strand_id
1 'polypeptide(L)'
;MPCHPGQTPLSHACEPTGRPDLGRFTKFRTGWLDLPNGPGQIDGLYPFGHGLSYTRFAYGAPQATRREATGDADRLSVWIDVKNAGRRAGVETVQLYLSDPVARATP
;
A
#
# COMPACT_ATOMS: atom_id res chain seq x y z
N MET A 1 6.11 7.33 8.11
CA MET A 1 7.18 8.08 8.81
C MET A 1 8.38 8.17 7.89
N PRO A 2 8.83 9.38 7.51
CA PRO A 2 10.05 9.57 6.71
C PRO A 2 11.27 8.94 7.40
N CYS A 3 12.23 8.42 6.63
CA CYS A 3 13.52 8.00 7.18
C CYS A 3 14.52 9.16 7.30
N HIS A 4 14.27 10.28 6.60
CA HIS A 4 15.05 11.52 6.70
C HIS A 4 14.11 12.73 6.49
N PRO A 5 14.31 13.88 7.18
CA PRO A 5 13.44 15.06 7.04
C PRO A 5 13.33 15.57 5.60
N GLY A 6 14.40 15.42 4.81
CA GLY A 6 14.43 15.78 3.39
C GLY A 6 13.49 15.00 2.47
N GLN A 7 12.85 13.93 2.98
CA GLN A 7 11.81 13.22 2.23
C GLN A 7 10.41 13.82 2.43
N THR A 8 10.26 14.82 3.30
CA THR A 8 8.98 15.49 3.52
C THR A 8 8.68 16.41 2.33
N PRO A 9 7.47 16.41 1.75
CA PRO A 9 6.29 15.63 2.13
C PRO A 9 6.29 14.20 1.57
N LEU A 10 5.83 13.24 2.39
CA LEU A 10 5.71 11.82 2.05
C LEU A 10 4.32 11.32 2.39
N SER A 11 3.64 10.69 1.42
CA SER A 11 2.27 10.19 1.54
C SER A 11 2.15 8.85 0.84
N HIS A 12 1.28 7.97 1.36
CA HIS A 12 0.99 6.67 0.72
C HIS A 12 0.23 6.82 -0.61
N ALA A 13 -0.55 7.90 -0.74
CA ALA A 13 -1.32 8.21 -1.93
C ALA A 13 -0.53 9.10 -2.90
N CYS A 14 0.81 8.95 -2.94
CA CYS A 14 1.61 9.68 -3.90
C CYS A 14 1.39 9.13 -5.30
N GLU A 15 1.33 10.04 -6.28
CA GLU A 15 1.12 9.66 -7.67
C GLU A 15 2.30 8.83 -8.20
N PRO A 16 2.02 7.79 -9.01
CA PRO A 16 3.08 7.13 -9.76
C PRO A 16 3.65 8.11 -10.78
N THR A 17 4.87 8.59 -10.55
CA THR A 17 5.56 9.46 -11.52
C THR A 17 5.76 8.74 -12.85
N GLY A 18 6.08 9.47 -13.93
CA GLY A 18 6.40 8.85 -15.22
C GLY A 18 7.62 7.92 -15.21
N ARG A 19 8.39 7.88 -14.12
CA ARG A 19 9.55 7.00 -13.93
C ARG A 19 9.61 6.47 -12.50
N PRO A 20 8.68 5.58 -12.12
CA PRO A 20 8.59 5.10 -10.74
C PRO A 20 9.83 4.30 -10.37
N ASP A 21 10.18 4.29 -9.09
CA ASP A 21 11.24 3.45 -8.57
C ASP A 21 10.91 1.95 -8.72
N LEU A 22 11.95 1.13 -8.86
CA LEU A 22 11.82 -0.32 -8.98
C LEU A 22 12.44 -1.07 -7.79
N GLY A 23 12.69 -0.40 -6.67
CA GLY A 23 13.40 -0.96 -5.52
C GLY A 23 14.89 -1.17 -5.74
N ARG A 24 15.46 -0.54 -6.78
CA ARG A 24 16.91 -0.58 -7.07
C ARG A 24 17.37 0.72 -7.71
N PHE A 25 18.58 1.16 -7.36
CA PHE A 25 19.12 2.40 -7.90
C PHE A 25 19.15 2.39 -9.43
N THR A 26 18.51 3.38 -10.03
CA THR A 26 18.61 3.65 -11.47
C THR A 26 18.66 5.17 -11.65
N LYS A 27 19.73 5.67 -12.26
CA LYS A 27 20.04 7.11 -12.35
C LYS A 27 18.88 8.01 -12.81
N PHE A 28 18.05 7.52 -13.73
CA PHE A 28 16.98 8.31 -14.35
C PHE A 28 15.58 7.95 -13.84
N ARG A 29 15.44 7.47 -12.60
CA ARG A 29 14.16 7.18 -11.95
C ARG A 29 13.94 8.06 -10.73
N THR A 30 12.69 8.18 -10.30
CA THR A 30 12.32 8.85 -9.05
C THR A 30 12.98 8.12 -7.88
N GLY A 31 13.69 8.84 -7.02
CA GLY A 31 14.43 8.29 -5.90
C GLY A 31 15.49 9.27 -5.39
N TRP A 32 16.25 8.85 -4.38
CA TRP A 32 17.30 9.66 -3.76
C TRP A 32 18.66 9.00 -3.93
N LEU A 33 19.68 9.79 -4.21
CA LEU A 33 21.06 9.28 -4.34
C LEU A 33 21.65 8.85 -2.99
N ASP A 34 21.33 9.62 -1.95
CA ASP A 34 21.97 9.51 -0.63
C ASP A 34 21.22 8.57 0.33
N LEU A 35 20.12 7.96 -0.13
CA LEU A 35 19.33 7.02 0.64
C LEU A 35 19.48 5.60 0.07
N PRO A 36 19.49 4.57 0.94
CA PRO A 36 19.51 3.21 0.48
C PRO A 36 18.30 2.92 -0.41
N ASN A 37 18.52 2.22 -1.51
CA ASN A 37 17.44 1.78 -2.39
C ASN A 37 16.88 0.45 -1.86
N GLY A 38 15.56 0.35 -1.72
CA GLY A 38 14.91 -0.86 -1.24
C GLY A 38 13.45 -0.65 -0.84
N PRO A 39 12.67 -1.73 -0.69
CA PRO A 39 11.28 -1.64 -0.27
C PRO A 39 11.14 -0.90 1.07
N GLY A 40 10.24 0.07 1.15
CA GLY A 40 10.02 0.89 2.35
C GLY A 40 10.93 2.12 2.52
N GLN A 41 11.92 2.35 1.65
CA GLN A 41 12.77 3.55 1.73
C GLN A 41 12.11 4.79 1.10
N ILE A 42 11.31 4.58 0.05
CA ILE A 42 10.52 5.63 -0.62
C ILE A 42 9.17 5.84 0.07
N ASP A 43 8.62 4.80 0.69
CA ASP A 43 7.34 4.85 1.43
C ASP A 43 7.53 5.20 2.92
N GLY A 44 8.78 5.40 3.33
CA GLY A 44 9.19 5.72 4.69
C GLY A 44 9.33 4.48 5.60
N LEU A 45 10.09 4.66 6.70
CA LEU A 45 10.43 3.60 7.65
C LEU A 45 9.20 2.87 8.22
N TYR A 46 8.12 3.61 8.44
CA TYR A 46 6.82 3.07 8.82
C TYR A 46 5.77 3.58 7.84
N PRO A 47 5.31 2.76 6.88
CA PRO A 47 4.31 3.20 5.91
C PRO A 47 2.96 3.44 6.59
N PHE A 48 2.05 4.08 5.85
CA PHE A 48 0.67 4.20 6.31
C PHE A 48 0.07 2.82 6.60
N GLY A 49 -0.70 2.71 7.69
CA GLY A 49 -1.30 1.45 8.10
C GLY A 49 -0.36 0.47 8.81
N HIS A 50 0.93 0.80 8.99
CA HIS A 50 1.86 -0.07 9.72
C HIS A 50 1.52 -0.16 11.21
N GLY A 51 1.38 -1.38 11.70
CA GLY A 51 1.15 -1.69 13.11
C GLY A 51 1.65 -3.08 13.46
N LEU A 52 2.24 -3.23 14.65
CA LEU A 52 2.65 -4.52 15.18
C LEU A 52 1.55 -5.08 16.09
N SER A 53 1.42 -6.41 16.13
CA SER A 53 0.51 -7.11 17.03
C SER A 53 1.27 -8.15 17.86
N TYR A 54 0.79 -8.41 19.07
CA TYR A 54 1.30 -9.48 19.94
C TYR A 54 0.81 -10.87 19.52
N THR A 55 -0.09 -10.94 18.53
CA THR A 55 -0.50 -12.15 17.85
C THR A 55 -0.21 -12.04 16.35
N ARG A 56 -0.41 -13.13 15.60
CA ARG A 56 -0.24 -13.13 14.15
C ARG A 56 -1.60 -13.34 13.50
N PHE A 57 -1.91 -12.54 12.48
CA PHE A 57 -3.09 -12.74 11.65
C PHE A 57 -2.67 -13.29 10.29
N ALA A 58 -3.41 -14.29 9.81
CA ALA A 58 -3.26 -14.86 8.49
C ALA A 58 -4.44 -14.41 7.63
N TYR A 59 -4.13 -13.88 6.45
CA TYR A 59 -5.10 -13.46 5.45
C TYR A 59 -5.24 -14.54 4.38
N GLY A 60 -6.49 -14.88 4.04
CA GLY A 60 -6.83 -15.73 2.91
C GLY A 60 -6.71 -14.98 1.57
N ALA A 61 -7.03 -15.68 0.48
CA ALA A 61 -7.13 -15.05 -0.84
C ALA A 61 -8.37 -14.14 -0.89
N PRO A 62 -8.25 -12.88 -1.34
CA PRO A 62 -9.40 -12.02 -1.51
C PRO A 62 -10.31 -12.54 -2.63
N GLN A 63 -11.61 -12.43 -2.39
CA GLN A 63 -12.66 -12.80 -3.34
C GLN A 63 -13.53 -11.59 -3.61
N ALA A 64 -13.93 -11.39 -4.86
CA ALA A 64 -14.83 -10.33 -5.24
C ALA A 64 -16.06 -10.92 -5.93
N THR A 65 -17.21 -10.25 -5.81
CA THR A 65 -18.46 -10.74 -6.42
C THR A 65 -18.32 -10.83 -7.94
N ARG A 66 -17.49 -9.96 -8.54
CA ARG A 66 -17.29 -9.81 -9.98
C ARG A 66 -15.86 -9.35 -10.24
N ARG A 67 -15.40 -9.54 -11.49
CA ARG A 67 -14.10 -9.02 -11.96
C ARG A 67 -14.16 -7.59 -12.47
N GLU A 68 -15.33 -7.16 -12.91
CA GLU A 68 -15.59 -5.86 -13.49
C GLU A 68 -16.83 -5.26 -12.84
N ALA A 69 -16.80 -3.95 -12.60
CA ALA A 69 -17.94 -3.12 -12.22
C ALA A 69 -17.94 -1.95 -13.19
N THR A 70 -18.99 -1.83 -14.00
CA THR A 70 -19.02 -0.94 -15.18
C THR A 70 -20.12 0.11 -15.11
N GLY A 71 -21.08 -0.01 -14.19
CA GLY A 71 -22.11 1.00 -13.95
C GLY A 71 -21.89 1.82 -12.68
N ASP A 72 -22.32 3.08 -12.70
CA ASP A 72 -22.31 4.00 -11.52
C ASP A 72 -23.12 3.46 -10.32
N ALA A 73 -24.01 2.49 -10.55
CA ALA A 73 -24.83 1.83 -9.54
C ALA A 73 -24.35 0.40 -9.20
N ASP A 74 -23.26 -0.08 -9.80
CA ASP A 74 -22.75 -1.42 -9.54
C ASP A 74 -22.04 -1.50 -8.18
N ARG A 75 -22.57 -2.34 -7.28
CA ARG A 75 -21.92 -2.64 -6.01
C ARG A 75 -20.96 -3.82 -6.16
N LEU A 76 -19.67 -3.56 -6.02
CA LEU A 76 -18.65 -4.60 -5.88
C LEU A 76 -18.48 -4.96 -4.39
N SER A 77 -18.78 -6.20 -4.01
CA SER A 77 -18.45 -6.69 -2.67
C SER A 77 -17.18 -7.53 -2.72
N VAL A 78 -16.27 -7.26 -1.78
CA VAL A 78 -14.99 -7.95 -1.61
C VAL A 78 -14.96 -8.60 -0.23
N TRP A 79 -14.51 -9.85 -0.19
CA TRP A 79 -14.38 -10.64 1.03
C TRP A 79 -12.96 -11.15 1.16
N ILE A 80 -12.50 -11.28 2.39
CA ILE A 80 -11.23 -11.90 2.72
C ILE A 80 -11.36 -12.61 4.06
N ASP A 81 -10.89 -13.85 4.10
CA ASP A 81 -10.83 -14.58 5.36
C ASP A 81 -9.69 -14.06 6.21
N VAL A 82 -9.97 -13.75 7.47
CA VAL A 82 -8.95 -13.30 8.44
C VAL A 82 -8.97 -14.24 9.63
N LYS A 83 -7.81 -14.83 9.92
CA LYS A 83 -7.65 -15.78 11.02
C LYS A 83 -6.58 -15.30 11.99
N ASN A 84 -6.92 -15.24 13.28
CA ASN A 84 -5.91 -15.14 14.33
C ASN A 84 -5.17 -16.48 14.43
N ALA A 85 -3.92 -16.52 13.98
CA ALA A 85 -3.05 -17.68 13.93
C ALA A 85 -2.05 -17.73 15.10
N GLY A 86 -2.16 -16.81 16.07
CA GLY A 86 -1.35 -16.83 17.28
C GLY A 86 -2.10 -17.34 18.51
N ARG A 87 -1.44 -17.29 19.66
CA ARG A 87 -1.94 -17.84 20.94
C ARG A 87 -2.62 -16.80 21.83
N ARG A 88 -2.69 -15.54 21.38
CA ARG A 88 -3.23 -14.42 22.15
C ARG A 88 -4.43 -13.82 21.42
N ALA A 89 -5.44 -13.39 22.17
CA ALA A 89 -6.47 -12.53 21.63
C ALA A 89 -5.82 -11.24 21.11
N GLY A 90 -6.34 -10.70 20.01
CA GLY A 90 -5.81 -9.50 19.38
C GLY A 90 -6.87 -8.87 18.48
N VAL A 91 -6.65 -7.60 18.15
CA VAL A 91 -7.45 -6.83 17.19
C VAL A 91 -6.56 -6.54 15.99
N GLU A 92 -7.16 -6.54 14.81
CA GLU A 92 -6.51 -6.31 13.53
C GLU A 92 -7.36 -5.34 12.70
N THR A 93 -6.72 -4.39 12.02
CA THR A 93 -7.40 -3.43 11.14
C THR A 93 -7.19 -3.84 9.70
N VAL A 94 -8.22 -4.41 9.07
CA VAL A 94 -8.20 -4.77 7.64
C VAL A 94 -8.34 -3.50 6.78
N GLN A 95 -7.36 -3.26 5.90
CA GLN A 95 -7.31 -2.06 5.06
C GLN A 95 -7.51 -2.43 3.59
N LEU A 96 -8.41 -1.72 2.90
CA LEU A 96 -8.68 -1.84 1.47
C LEU A 96 -8.24 -0.56 0.76
N TYR A 97 -7.38 -0.70 -0.24
CA TYR A 97 -6.89 0.39 -1.07
C TYR A 97 -7.45 0.27 -2.48
N LEU A 98 -7.83 1.39 -3.08
CA LEU A 98 -8.31 1.48 -4.46
C LEU A 98 -7.39 2.43 -5.23
N SER A 99 -7.12 2.11 -6.50
CA SER A 99 -6.39 2.98 -7.41
C SER A 99 -7.08 3.03 -8.76
N ASP A 100 -7.11 4.22 -9.37
CA ASP A 100 -7.48 4.41 -10.76
C ASP A 100 -6.21 4.62 -11.59
N PRO A 101 -5.73 3.61 -12.32
CA PRO A 101 -4.48 3.71 -13.07
C PRO A 101 -4.59 4.60 -14.32
N VAL A 102 -5.81 4.89 -14.81
CA VAL A 102 -6.03 5.67 -16.03
C VAL A 102 -7.21 6.61 -15.85
N ALA A 103 -6.93 7.83 -15.41
CA ALA A 103 -7.92 8.88 -15.21
C ALA A 103 -7.62 10.13 -16.05
N ARG A 104 -8.66 10.90 -16.39
CA ARG A 104 -8.51 12.18 -17.10
C ARG A 104 -7.99 13.30 -16.19
N ALA A 105 -8.24 13.17 -14.88
CA ALA A 105 -7.72 14.03 -13.84
C ALA A 105 -7.08 13.14 -12.78
N THR A 106 -5.97 13.59 -12.20
CA THR A 106 -5.37 12.89 -11.08
C THR A 106 -6.20 13.17 -9.82
N PRO A 107 -6.64 12.13 -9.08
CA PRO A 107 -7.49 12.27 -7.89
C PRO A 107 -6.75 12.80 -6.65
#